data_AF-A0A936SUL6-F1
#
_entry.id   AF-A0A936SUL6-F1
#
_cell.length_a   1.000
_cell.length_b   1.000
_cell.length_c   1.000
_cell.angle_alpha   90.00
_cell.angle_beta   90.00
_cell.angle_gamma   90.00
#
_symmetry.space_group_name_H-M   'P 1'
#
loop_
_entity.id
_entity.type
_entity.pdbx_description
1 polymer ?
#
loop_
_entity_poly.entity_id
_entity_poly.type
_entity_poly.pdbx_seq_one_letter_code
_entity_poly.pdbx_strand_id
1 'polypeptide(L)'
;MTSEQAMVEAFHSKFEILIQTAPTSVNEDTKRLRVRLIQEEFDELKEAMATGDLAAVAKEMADLLYVTYGTAVSYGIDMEPVFQEVHRSNLSKVGGYKRADGKWVKPPTYSPADIVSILEAQQEHAAAEQPCDHEAAAGAPWSS
;
A
#
# COMPACT_ATOMS: atom_id res chain seq x y z
N MET A 1 7.00 -7.49 -0.01
CA MET A 1 6.62 -6.57 1.07
C MET A 1 7.87 -6.00 1.69
N THR A 2 7.91 -4.67 1.85
CA THR A 2 9.06 -3.99 2.47
C THR A 2 9.18 -4.30 3.96
N SER A 3 10.37 -4.05 4.53
CA SER A 3 10.62 -4.18 5.96
C SER A 3 9.67 -3.34 6.81
N GLU A 4 9.38 -2.11 6.38
CA GLU A 4 8.54 -1.16 7.11
C GLU A 4 7.08 -1.61 7.12
N GLN A 5 6.58 -2.06 5.97
CA GLN A 5 5.21 -2.55 5.89
C GLN A 5 5.01 -3.81 6.75
N ALA A 6 6.00 -4.71 6.79
CA ALA A 6 5.97 -5.89 7.66
C ALA A 6 5.96 -5.53 9.16
N MET A 7 6.67 -4.47 9.57
CA MET A 7 6.60 -3.95 10.96
C MET A 7 5.18 -3.47 11.31
N VAL A 8 4.50 -2.81 10.37
CA VAL A 8 3.13 -2.32 10.57
C VAL A 8 2.10 -3.45 10.55
N GLU A 9 2.29 -4.47 9.72
CA GLU A 9 1.46 -5.69 9.74
C GLU A 9 1.57 -6.41 11.09
N ALA A 10 2.79 -6.56 11.63
CA ALA A 10 3.01 -7.12 12.95
C ALA A 10 2.31 -6.30 14.06
N PHE A 11 2.31 -4.98 13.95
CA PHE A 11 1.53 -4.10 14.82
C PHE A 11 0.03 -4.36 14.68
N HIS A 12 -0.51 -4.37 13.46
CA HIS A 12 -1.92 -4.65 13.24
C HIS A 12 -2.34 -6.01 13.82
N SER A 13 -1.52 -7.04 13.65
CA SER A 13 -1.77 -8.39 14.17
C SER A 13 -1.87 -8.36 15.70
N LYS A 14 -0.93 -7.65 16.35
CA LYS A 14 -0.88 -7.51 17.80
C LYS A 14 -2.07 -6.73 18.38
N PHE A 15 -2.58 -5.74 17.65
CA PHE A 15 -3.65 -4.85 18.11
C PHE A 15 -5.02 -5.16 17.48
N GLU A 16 -5.17 -6.31 16.83
CA GLU A 16 -6.42 -6.78 16.22
C GLU A 16 -7.01 -5.76 15.21
N ILE A 17 -6.14 -5.07 14.49
CA ILE A 17 -6.50 -4.13 13.44
C ILE A 17 -6.63 -4.91 12.12
N LEU A 18 -7.59 -4.53 11.26
CA LEU A 18 -7.83 -5.20 9.98
C LEU A 18 -6.53 -5.37 9.16
N ILE A 19 -6.26 -6.64 8.82
CA ILE A 19 -5.25 -7.09 7.86
C ILE A 19 -6.00 -7.82 6.76
N GLN A 20 -5.66 -7.51 5.51
CA GLN A 20 -6.07 -8.32 4.36
C GLN A 20 -4.83 -8.97 3.76
N THR A 21 -4.95 -10.21 3.30
CA THR A 21 -3.83 -10.96 2.69
C THR A 21 -3.75 -10.77 1.17
N ALA A 22 -4.72 -10.07 0.58
CA ALA A 22 -4.80 -9.77 -0.84
C ALA A 22 -5.47 -8.41 -1.07
N PRO A 23 -5.21 -7.73 -2.20
CA PRO A 23 -5.86 -6.47 -2.54
C PRO A 23 -7.39 -6.55 -2.44
N THR A 24 -7.95 -5.85 -1.46
CA THR A 24 -9.37 -5.96 -1.09
C THR A 24 -9.93 -4.60 -0.73
N SER A 25 -11.15 -4.31 -1.20
CA SER A 25 -11.88 -3.12 -0.77
C SER A 25 -12.33 -3.25 0.68
N VAL A 26 -12.13 -2.21 1.48
CA VAL A 26 -12.58 -2.16 2.89
C VAL A 26 -13.93 -1.45 3.03
N ASN A 27 -14.58 -1.62 4.18
CA ASN A 27 -15.85 -0.95 4.48
C ASN A 27 -15.67 0.57 4.73
N GLU A 28 -16.77 1.32 4.73
CA GLU A 28 -16.75 2.78 4.87
C GLU A 28 -16.17 3.27 6.23
N ASP A 29 -16.36 2.51 7.30
CA ASP A 29 -15.80 2.88 8.61
C ASP A 29 -14.27 2.77 8.62
N THR A 30 -13.73 1.69 8.05
CA THR A 30 -12.29 1.55 7.85
C THR A 30 -11.74 2.64 6.93
N LYS A 31 -12.43 2.96 5.82
CA LYS A 31 -12.01 4.07 4.94
C LYS A 31 -11.94 5.40 5.70
N ARG A 32 -13.00 5.74 6.45
CA ARG A 32 -13.06 6.96 7.26
C ARG A 32 -11.94 7.00 8.30
N LEU A 33 -11.69 5.90 8.99
CA LEU A 33 -10.60 5.81 9.96
C LEU A 33 -9.24 6.06 9.29
N ARG A 34 -8.94 5.38 8.19
CA ARG A 34 -7.65 5.53 7.48
C ARG A 34 -7.43 6.94 6.96
N VAL A 35 -8.46 7.57 6.39
CA VAL A 35 -8.39 8.96 5.94
C VAL A 35 -8.10 9.91 7.11
N ARG A 36 -8.78 9.73 8.25
CA ARG A 36 -8.52 10.58 9.43
C ARG A 36 -7.09 10.45 9.93
N LEU A 37 -6.57 9.24 10.08
CA LEU A 37 -5.20 9.01 10.56
C LEU A 37 -4.16 9.63 9.62
N ILE A 38 -4.30 9.44 8.30
CA ILE A 38 -3.41 10.09 7.33
C ILE A 38 -3.46 11.62 7.43
N GLN A 39 -4.66 12.18 7.61
CA GLN A 39 -4.83 13.63 7.74
C GLN A 39 -4.18 14.18 9.02
N GLU A 40 -4.31 13.45 10.13
CA GLU A 40 -3.72 13.79 11.42
C GLU A 40 -2.19 13.88 11.32
N GLU A 41 -1.52 12.82 10.87
CA GLU A 41 -0.05 12.80 10.72
C GLU A 41 0.46 13.83 9.69
N PHE A 42 -0.33 14.11 8.66
CA PHE A 42 0.02 15.14 7.68
C PHE A 42 -0.03 16.55 8.28
N ASP A 43 -1.00 16.83 9.14
CA ASP A 43 -1.08 18.12 9.83
C ASP A 43 0.05 18.26 10.88
N GLU A 44 0.40 17.19 11.61
CA GLU A 44 1.56 17.18 12.52
C GLU A 44 2.87 17.44 11.75
N LEU A 45 3.07 16.79 10.61
CA LEU A 45 4.25 17.02 9.75
C LEU A 45 4.34 18.47 9.29
N LYS A 46 3.22 19.09 8.91
CA LYS A 46 3.19 20.51 8.53
C LYS A 46 3.62 21.42 9.68
N GLU A 47 3.15 21.16 10.89
CA GLU A 47 3.53 21.91 12.08
C GLU A 47 5.02 21.75 12.39
N ALA A 48 5.55 20.53 12.34
CA ALA A 48 6.97 20.25 12.52
C ALA A 48 7.85 20.97 11.47
N MET A 49 7.43 20.97 10.21
CA MET A 49 8.14 21.70 9.14
C MET A 49 8.13 23.22 9.34
N ALA A 50 7.09 23.78 9.98
CA ALA A 50 6.99 25.20 10.26
C ALA A 50 7.91 25.65 11.42
N THR A 51 8.19 24.77 12.39
CA THR A 51 9.06 25.10 13.54
C THR A 51 10.55 24.93 13.24
N GLY A 52 10.92 24.15 12.23
CA GLY A 52 12.30 23.97 11.78
C GLY A 52 13.14 23.01 12.61
N ASP A 53 12.52 22.23 13.50
CA ASP A 53 13.20 21.15 14.23
C ASP A 53 13.30 19.89 13.35
N LEU A 54 14.52 19.56 12.93
CA LEU A 54 14.78 18.39 12.07
C LEU A 54 14.38 17.07 12.75
N ALA A 55 14.49 16.96 14.08
CA ALA A 55 14.10 15.74 14.80
C ALA A 55 12.58 15.55 14.76
N ALA A 56 11.83 16.63 15.01
CA ALA A 56 10.37 16.62 14.87
C ALA A 56 9.97 16.27 13.43
N VAL A 57 10.55 16.92 12.42
CA VAL A 57 10.25 16.64 11.00
C VAL A 57 10.50 15.16 10.66
N ALA A 58 11.62 14.58 11.12
CA ALA A 58 11.93 13.19 10.85
C ALA A 58 10.93 12.22 11.52
N LYS A 59 10.49 12.51 12.75
CA LYS A 59 9.45 11.73 13.44
C LYS A 59 8.14 11.79 12.66
N GLU A 60 7.66 12.99 12.32
CA GLU A 60 6.36 13.12 11.64
C GLU A 60 6.37 12.55 10.21
N MET A 61 7.53 12.55 9.53
CA MET A 61 7.69 11.82 8.27
C MET A 61 7.54 10.31 8.47
N ALA A 62 8.12 9.76 9.54
CA ALA A 62 8.01 8.35 9.85
C ALA A 62 6.58 7.97 10.21
N ASP A 63 5.86 8.80 10.97
CA ASP A 63 4.48 8.53 11.37
C ASP A 63 3.51 8.61 10.19
N LEU A 64 3.69 9.56 9.27
CA LEU A 64 2.94 9.61 8.02
C LEU A 64 3.17 8.35 7.16
N LEU A 65 4.41 7.86 7.07
CA LEU A 65 4.70 6.59 6.41
C LEU A 65 4.03 5.42 7.15
N TYR A 66 4.02 5.42 8.48
CA TYR A 66 3.43 4.39 9.32
C TYR A 66 1.92 4.24 9.06
N VAL A 67 1.17 5.34 9.06
CA VAL A 67 -0.28 5.31 8.79
C VAL A 67 -0.59 5.02 7.31
N THR A 68 0.31 5.37 6.40
CA THR A 68 0.22 5.00 4.97
C THR A 68 0.37 3.49 4.79
N TYR A 69 1.39 2.88 5.40
CA TYR A 69 1.55 1.42 5.41
C TYR A 69 0.42 0.72 6.15
N GLY A 70 -0.09 1.29 7.25
CA GLY A 70 -1.27 0.76 7.93
C GLY A 70 -2.51 0.75 7.03
N THR A 71 -2.65 1.75 6.17
CA THR A 71 -3.68 1.74 5.13
C THR A 71 -3.44 0.61 4.14
N ALA A 72 -2.23 0.46 3.61
CA ALA A 72 -1.90 -0.63 2.68
C ALA A 72 -2.17 -2.02 3.26
N VAL A 73 -1.79 -2.26 4.53
CA VAL A 73 -2.07 -3.52 5.26
C VAL A 73 -3.57 -3.78 5.38
N SER A 74 -4.39 -2.78 5.69
CA SER A 74 -5.85 -2.95 5.74
C SER A 74 -6.49 -3.22 4.39
N TYR A 75 -5.87 -2.79 3.29
CA TYR A 75 -6.30 -3.11 1.93
C TYR A 75 -5.62 -4.37 1.36
N GLY A 76 -4.63 -4.94 2.06
CA GLY A 76 -3.88 -6.11 1.60
C GLY A 76 -3.04 -5.85 0.37
N ILE A 77 -2.56 -4.62 0.19
CA ILE A 77 -1.73 -4.21 -0.94
C ILE A 77 -0.26 -4.31 -0.52
N ASP A 78 0.52 -5.12 -1.20
CA ASP A 78 1.99 -5.07 -1.08
C ASP A 78 2.50 -3.81 -1.79
N MET A 79 3.04 -2.87 -1.02
CA MET A 79 3.48 -1.58 -1.54
C MET A 79 4.84 -1.65 -2.25
N GLU A 80 5.62 -2.71 -2.06
CA GLU A 80 6.94 -2.83 -2.67
C GLU A 80 6.91 -2.79 -4.20
N PRO A 81 6.19 -3.71 -4.90
CA PRO A 81 6.10 -3.66 -6.36
C PRO A 81 5.37 -2.40 -6.86
N VAL A 82 4.37 -1.91 -6.12
CA VAL A 82 3.65 -0.66 -6.44
C VAL A 82 4.62 0.52 -6.44
N PHE A 83 5.44 0.66 -5.41
CA PHE A 83 6.41 1.75 -5.28
C PHE A 83 7.49 1.65 -6.37
N GLN A 84 8.01 0.45 -6.64
CA GLN A 84 8.99 0.21 -7.71
C GLN A 84 8.43 0.64 -9.09
N GLU A 85 7.18 0.33 -9.38
CA GLU A 85 6.54 0.70 -10.65
C GLU A 85 6.28 2.20 -10.76
N VAL A 86 5.83 2.84 -9.67
CA VAL A 86 5.71 4.30 -9.62
C VAL A 86 7.08 4.97 -9.80
N HIS A 87 8.12 4.44 -9.18
CA HIS A 87 9.49 4.92 -9.32
C HIS A 87 9.99 4.81 -10.76
N ARG A 88 9.84 3.63 -11.39
CA ARG A 88 10.16 3.39 -12.80
C ARG A 88 9.42 4.37 -13.72
N SER A 89 8.11 4.54 -13.50
CA SER A 89 7.30 5.49 -14.26
C SER A 89 7.78 6.94 -14.07
N ASN A 90 8.17 7.32 -12.86
CA ASN A 90 8.71 8.66 -12.59
C ASN A 90 10.05 8.89 -13.28
N LEU A 91 10.97 7.93 -13.26
CA LEU A 91 12.24 8.01 -13.99
C LEU A 91 12.04 8.08 -15.51
N SER A 92 11.01 7.44 -16.04
CA SER A 92 10.68 7.51 -17.48
C SER A 92 10.34 8.93 -17.97
N LYS A 93 9.99 9.85 -17.05
CA LYS A 93 9.66 11.26 -17.34
C LYS A 93 10.89 12.16 -17.53
N VAL A 94 12.09 11.67 -17.19
CA VAL A 94 13.34 12.46 -17.33
C VAL A 94 13.53 12.91 -18.77
N GLY A 95 13.85 14.20 -18.97
CA GLY A 95 13.98 14.81 -20.31
C GLY A 95 12.69 15.40 -20.88
N GLY A 96 11.57 15.36 -20.15
CA GLY A 96 10.38 16.15 -20.46
C GLY A 96 10.58 17.65 -20.18
N TYR A 97 9.83 18.50 -20.87
CA TYR A 97 9.91 19.96 -20.69
C TYR A 97 8.55 20.63 -20.92
N LYS A 98 8.40 21.84 -20.37
CA LYS A 98 7.24 22.70 -20.62
C LYS A 98 7.54 23.61 -21.81
N ARG A 99 6.67 23.61 -22.83
CA ARG A 99 6.76 24.53 -23.96
C ARG A 99 6.37 25.96 -23.56
N ALA A 100 6.72 26.92 -24.41
CA ALA A 100 6.37 28.33 -24.24
C ALA A 100 4.84 28.58 -24.20
N ASP A 101 4.04 27.71 -24.82
CA ASP A 101 2.57 27.76 -24.79
C ASP A 101 1.97 27.10 -23.53
N GLY A 102 2.80 26.71 -22.57
CA GLY A 102 2.40 26.07 -21.33
C GLY A 102 2.14 24.56 -21.43
N LYS A 103 2.17 23.97 -22.63
CA LYS A 103 1.97 22.52 -22.81
C LYS A 103 3.18 21.74 -22.28
N TRP A 104 2.92 20.76 -21.43
CA TRP A 104 3.94 19.80 -21.01
C TRP A 104 4.20 18.77 -22.12
N VAL A 105 5.45 18.57 -22.48
CA VAL A 105 5.90 17.56 -23.45
C VAL A 105 6.62 16.47 -22.67
N LYS A 106 6.05 15.26 -22.71
CA LYS A 106 6.68 14.06 -22.15
C LYS A 106 7.77 13.57 -23.12
N PRO A 107 8.89 13.02 -22.61
CA PRO A 107 9.92 12.45 -23.48
C PRO A 107 9.38 11.18 -24.19
N PRO A 108 9.98 10.76 -25.32
CA PRO A 108 9.64 9.49 -25.97
C PRO A 108 9.83 8.27 -25.07
N THR A 109 10.68 8.39 -24.05
CA THR A 109 10.96 7.35 -23.04
C THR A 109 9.87 7.24 -21.97
N TYR A 110 8.88 8.14 -21.96
CA TYR A 110 7.84 8.11 -20.94
C TYR A 110 6.95 6.88 -21.09
N SER A 111 6.68 6.25 -19.95
CA SER A 111 5.74 5.14 -19.81
C SER A 111 4.95 5.31 -18.51
N PRO A 112 3.61 5.24 -18.54
CA PRO A 112 2.78 5.31 -17.34
C PRO A 112 3.04 4.12 -16.41
N ALA A 113 2.72 4.29 -15.13
CA ALA A 113 2.76 3.22 -14.16
C ALA A 113 1.62 2.23 -14.41
N ASP A 114 1.91 0.95 -14.48
CA ASP A 114 0.91 -0.11 -14.61
C ASP A 114 0.59 -0.74 -13.25
N ILE A 115 -0.33 -0.10 -12.52
CA ILE A 115 -0.72 -0.56 -11.18
C ILE A 115 -1.75 -1.69 -11.25
N VAL A 116 -2.55 -1.75 -12.31
CA VAL A 116 -3.63 -2.74 -12.44
C VAL A 116 -3.03 -4.15 -12.49
N SER A 117 -2.06 -4.38 -13.38
CA SER A 117 -1.43 -5.70 -13.49
C SER A 117 -0.67 -6.12 -12.25
N ILE A 118 -0.15 -5.17 -11.46
CA ILE A 118 0.50 -5.46 -10.17
C ILE A 118 -0.53 -5.94 -9.14
N LEU A 119 -1.68 -5.27 -9.04
CA LEU A 119 -2.74 -5.67 -8.10
C LEU A 119 -3.35 -7.03 -8.50
N GLU A 120 -3.58 -7.25 -9.80
CA GLU A 120 -4.03 -8.54 -10.33
C GLU A 120 -3.05 -9.67 -9.96
N ALA A 121 -1.74 -9.46 -10.17
CA ALA A 121 -0.72 -10.44 -9.80
C ALA A 121 -0.67 -10.72 -8.29
N GLN A 122 -0.84 -9.71 -7.44
CA GLN A 122 -0.93 -9.90 -5.98
C GLN A 122 -2.17 -10.73 -5.60
N GLN A 123 -3.28 -10.51 -6.28
CA GLN A 123 -4.54 -11.21 -6.04
C GLN A 123 -4.47 -12.68 -6.48
N GLU A 124 -3.82 -12.97 -7.61
CA GLU A 124 -3.55 -14.32 -8.10
C GLU A 124 -2.60 -15.09 -7.18
N HIS A 125 -1.53 -14.44 -6.71
CA HIS A 125 -0.56 -15.05 -5.79
C HIS A 125 -1.23 -15.49 -4.48
N ALA A 126 -2.05 -14.61 -3.89
CA ALA A 126 -2.79 -14.94 -2.67
C ALA A 126 -3.79 -16.09 -2.88
N ALA A 127 -4.42 -16.19 -4.05
CA ALA A 127 -5.31 -17.30 -4.38
C ALA A 127 -4.57 -18.63 -4.55
N ALA A 128 -3.33 -18.61 -5.05
CA ALA A 128 -2.50 -19.80 -5.21
C ALA A 128 -1.94 -20.36 -3.88
N GLU A 129 -1.79 -19.50 -2.87
CA GLU A 129 -1.32 -19.88 -1.52
C GLU A 129 -2.43 -20.41 -0.61
N GLN A 130 -3.71 -20.25 -0.98
CA GLN A 130 -4.82 -20.88 -0.26
C GLN A 130 -4.82 -22.40 -0.55
N PRO A 131 -4.74 -23.29 0.47
CA PRO A 131 -4.84 -24.73 0.25
C PRO A 131 -6.13 -25.06 -0.51
N CYS A 132 -6.01 -25.89 -1.53
CA CYS A 132 -7.16 -26.47 -2.21
C CYS A 132 -7.91 -27.37 -1.22
N ASP A 133 -8.97 -26.87 -0.60
CA ASP A 133 -9.94 -27.70 0.13
C ASP A 133 -10.74 -28.52 -0.90
N HIS A 134 -10.06 -29.50 -1.50
CA HIS A 134 -10.66 -30.60 -2.24
C HIS A 134 -10.26 -31.91 -1.58
N GLU A 135 -10.89 -32.19 -0.44
CA GLU A 135 -11.34 -33.54 -0.10
C GLU A 135 -12.49 -33.47 0.91
N ALA A 136 -13.69 -33.18 0.39
CA ALA A 136 -14.91 -33.51 1.08
C ALA A 136 -15.12 -35.04 1.06
N ALA A 137 -15.17 -35.62 2.26
CA ALA A 137 -15.98 -36.79 2.63
C ALA A 137 -15.93 -38.02 1.70
N ALA A 138 -14.99 -38.93 1.97
CA ALA A 138 -15.22 -40.35 1.75
C ALA A 138 -15.66 -40.99 3.08
N GLY A 139 -16.94 -41.33 3.17
CA GLY A 139 -17.54 -41.92 4.36
C GLY A 139 -16.97 -43.29 4.73
N ALA A 140 -17.07 -43.61 6.02
CA ALA A 140 -17.00 -44.97 6.50
C ALA A 140 -18.14 -45.19 7.52
N PRO A 141 -19.10 -46.11 7.25
CA PRO A 141 -20.15 -46.47 8.20
C PRO A 141 -19.82 -47.81 8.86
N TRP A 142 -19.44 -47.84 10.14
CA TRP A 142 -19.42 -49.10 10.88
C TRP A 142 -19.93 -48.92 12.32
N SER A 143 -21.16 -49.42 12.52
CA SER A 143 -21.67 -50.11 13.72
C SER A 143 -20.64 -51.12 14.27
N SER A 144 -20.55 -51.43 15.57
CA SER A 144 -21.57 -51.70 16.59
C SER A 144 -21.09 -51.32 17.99
#